data_AF-A0A3S8U9J6-F1
#
_entry.id   AF-A0A3S8U9J6-F1
#
_cell.length_a   1.000
_cell.length_b   1.000
_cell.length_c   1.000
_cell.angle_alpha   90.00
_cell.angle_beta   90.00
_cell.angle_gamma   90.00
#
_symmetry.space_group_name_H-M   'P 1'
#
loop_
_entity.id
_entity.type
_entity.pdbx_description
1 polymer ?
#
loop_
_entity_poly.entity_id
_entity_poly.type
_entity_poly.pdbx_seq_one_letter_code
_entity_poly.pdbx_strand_id
1 'polypeptide(L)'
;MQDKDLEALLAQAAKQPPQPSAGLMDRVLADALALQPAGLTVGHPPARAPQPLGVLARLAALFGGAPVLAGVCSAAVAGVALGYLNPESMDMLTGGLAGDVTGAETIDLFPSTDFLATEG
;
A
#
# COMPACT_ATOMS: atom_id res chain seq x y z
N MET A 1 -37.20 -16.48 3.48
CA MET A 1 -36.71 -15.24 2.83
C MET A 1 -35.27 -15.50 2.46
N GLN A 2 -34.94 -15.38 1.17
CA GLN A 2 -33.57 -15.55 0.66
C GLN A 2 -32.88 -14.17 0.58
N ASP A 3 -31.56 -14.11 0.59
CA ASP A 3 -30.80 -12.84 0.55
C ASP A 3 -31.20 -11.94 -0.64
N LYS A 4 -31.59 -12.55 -1.77
CA LYS A 4 -32.06 -11.83 -2.96
C LYS A 4 -33.36 -11.05 -2.74
N ASP A 5 -34.26 -11.57 -1.90
CA ASP A 5 -35.51 -10.89 -1.57
C ASP A 5 -35.22 -9.65 -0.72
N LEU A 6 -34.25 -9.75 0.19
CA LEU A 6 -33.85 -8.67 1.09
C LEU A 6 -33.15 -7.55 0.32
N GLU A 7 -32.25 -7.91 -0.61
CA GLU A 7 -31.58 -6.97 -1.50
C GLU A 7 -32.60 -6.20 -2.37
N ALA A 8 -33.61 -6.88 -2.91
CA ALA A 8 -34.67 -6.24 -3.69
C ALA A 8 -35.50 -5.25 -2.87
N LEU A 9 -35.81 -5.58 -1.60
CA LEU A 9 -36.53 -4.68 -0.69
C LEU A 9 -35.69 -3.45 -0.30
N LEU A 10 -34.39 -3.63 -0.02
CA LEU A 10 -33.48 -2.53 0.29
C LEU A 10 -33.28 -1.61 -0.93
N ALA A 11 -33.11 -2.18 -2.12
CA ALA A 11 -33.01 -1.42 -3.36
C ALA A 11 -34.29 -0.62 -3.65
N GLN A 12 -35.46 -1.15 -3.29
CA GLN A 12 -36.73 -0.44 -3.41
C GLN A 12 -36.84 0.71 -2.39
N ALA A 13 -36.44 0.49 -1.13
CA ALA A 13 -36.43 1.52 -0.10
C ALA A 13 -35.46 2.67 -0.43
N ALA A 14 -34.30 2.36 -1.02
CA ALA A 14 -33.30 3.36 -1.40
C ALA A 14 -33.79 4.34 -2.47
N LYS A 15 -34.76 3.97 -3.32
CA LYS A 15 -35.34 4.86 -4.34
C LYS A 15 -36.18 5.99 -3.76
N GLN A 16 -36.69 5.81 -2.55
CA GLN A 16 -37.52 6.79 -1.85
C GLN A 16 -37.00 6.96 -0.43
N PRO A 17 -35.85 7.63 -0.27
CA PRO A 17 -35.29 7.85 1.05
C PRO A 17 -36.25 8.73 1.86
N PRO A 18 -36.58 8.34 3.11
CA PRO A 18 -37.40 9.17 3.96
C PRO A 18 -36.68 10.50 4.22
N GLN A 19 -37.39 11.62 4.03
CA GLN A 19 -36.81 12.93 4.27
C GLN A 19 -36.76 13.19 5.79
N PRO A 20 -35.59 13.51 6.37
CA PRO A 20 -35.50 13.86 7.78
C PRO A 20 -36.28 15.15 8.06
N SER A 21 -36.80 15.30 9.28
CA SER A 21 -37.48 16.52 9.67
C SER A 21 -36.50 17.71 9.72
N ALA A 22 -36.98 18.90 9.38
CA ALA A 22 -36.15 20.11 9.39
C ALA A 22 -35.51 20.38 10.76
N GLY A 23 -36.26 20.16 11.84
CA GLY A 23 -35.75 20.34 13.20
C GLY A 23 -34.69 19.32 13.63
N LEU A 24 -34.74 18.10 13.09
CA LEU A 24 -33.65 17.12 13.29
C LEU A 24 -32.40 17.55 12.53
N MET A 25 -32.56 17.99 11.28
CA MET A 25 -31.43 18.47 10.48
C MET A 25 -30.74 19.68 11.13
N ASP A 26 -31.52 20.63 11.66
CA ASP A 26 -30.99 21.81 12.34
C ASP A 26 -30.13 21.44 13.56
N ARG A 27 -30.60 20.48 14.37
CA ARG A 27 -29.83 19.97 15.53
C ARG A 27 -28.56 19.24 15.11
N VAL A 28 -28.63 18.42 14.06
CA VAL A 28 -27.45 17.71 13.52
C VAL A 28 -26.41 18.70 13.02
N LEU A 29 -26.83 19.76 12.33
CA LEU A 29 -25.93 20.80 11.85
C LEU A 29 -25.32 21.60 13.02
N ALA A 30 -26.11 21.93 14.04
CA ALA A 30 -25.61 22.61 15.23
C ALA A 30 -24.56 21.75 15.96
N ASP A 31 -24.81 20.45 16.11
CA ASP A 31 -23.86 19.52 16.74
C ASP A 31 -22.59 19.35 15.90
N ALA A 32 -22.73 19.18 14.58
CA ALA A 32 -21.60 19.12 13.66
C ALA A 32 -20.74 20.39 13.73
N LEU A 33 -21.34 21.57 13.83
CA LEU A 33 -20.62 22.83 14.01
C LEU A 33 -19.92 22.91 15.36
N ALA A 34 -20.53 22.41 16.43
CA ALA A 34 -19.92 22.37 17.76
C ALA A 34 -18.71 21.42 17.83
N LEU A 35 -18.75 20.33 17.06
CA LEU A 35 -17.69 19.32 16.98
C LEU A 35 -16.66 19.61 15.89
N GLN A 36 -16.86 20.65 15.06
CA GLN A 36 -15.86 21.01 14.08
C GLN A 36 -14.56 21.34 14.81
N PRO A 37 -13.46 20.64 14.51
CA PRO A 37 -12.18 21.00 15.07
C PRO A 37 -11.92 22.45 14.69
N ALA A 38 -11.58 23.28 15.67
CA ALA A 38 -11.12 24.63 15.40
C ALA A 38 -10.02 24.49 14.35
N GLY A 39 -10.30 24.99 13.14
CA GLY A 39 -9.38 24.84 12.03
C GLY A 39 -8.01 25.24 12.54
N LEU A 40 -7.03 24.33 12.43
CA LEU A 40 -5.65 24.70 12.70
C LEU A 40 -5.44 25.93 11.84
N THR A 41 -5.28 27.08 12.48
CA THR A 41 -4.86 28.28 11.82
C THR A 41 -3.46 27.95 11.35
N VAL A 42 -3.37 27.36 10.15
CA VAL A 42 -2.14 27.30 9.38
C VAL A 42 -1.91 28.76 9.08
N GLY A 43 -1.23 29.44 10.02
CA GLY A 43 -0.83 30.81 9.85
C GLY A 43 -0.22 30.88 8.46
N HIS A 44 -0.84 31.68 7.59
CA HIS A 44 -0.43 31.77 6.21
C HIS A 44 1.08 32.09 6.28
N PRO A 45 1.97 31.16 5.87
CA PRO A 45 3.38 31.49 5.92
C PRO A 45 3.53 32.77 5.10
N PRO A 46 4.34 33.74 5.55
CA PRO A 46 4.52 34.99 4.81
C PRO A 46 4.81 34.61 3.37
N ALA A 47 4.04 35.19 2.42
CA ALA A 47 4.05 34.82 1.02
C ALA A 47 5.50 34.74 0.53
N ARG A 48 6.05 33.52 0.51
CA ARG A 48 7.44 33.30 0.16
C ARG A 48 7.48 33.48 -1.35
N ALA A 49 8.38 34.34 -1.83
CA ALA A 49 8.59 34.53 -3.27
C ALA A 49 8.65 33.15 -3.94
N PRO A 50 7.96 32.94 -5.08
CA PRO A 50 7.86 31.64 -5.72
C PRO A 50 9.27 31.13 -6.01
N GLN A 51 9.71 30.18 -5.19
CA GLN A 51 10.97 29.49 -5.42
C GLN A 51 10.75 28.47 -6.52
N PRO A 52 11.75 28.23 -7.39
CA PRO A 52 11.63 27.19 -8.40
C PRO A 52 11.40 25.85 -7.69
N LEU A 53 10.19 25.32 -7.83
CA LEU A 53 9.81 24.01 -7.29
C LEU A 53 10.68 22.95 -7.97
N GLY A 54 11.50 22.25 -7.18
CA GLY A 54 12.23 21.08 -7.66
C GLY A 54 11.28 20.02 -8.21
N VAL A 55 11.81 19.10 -9.05
CA VAL A 55 11.01 18.10 -9.78
C VAL A 55 10.08 17.29 -8.85
N LEU A 56 10.58 16.89 -7.68
CA LEU A 56 9.80 16.17 -6.66
C LEU A 56 8.67 17.00 -6.06
N ALA A 57 8.88 18.30 -5.88
CA ALA A 57 7.86 19.20 -5.35
C ALA A 57 6.75 19.48 -6.37
N ARG A 58 7.07 19.48 -7.68
CA ARG A 58 6.06 19.53 -8.75
C ARG A 58 5.23 18.25 -8.80
N LEU A 59 5.88 17.08 -8.66
CA LEU A 59 5.15 15.80 -8.56
C LEU A 59 4.26 15.79 -7.32
N ALA A 60 4.76 16.18 -6.15
CA ALA A 60 3.93 16.26 -4.95
C ALA A 60 2.72 17.20 -5.13
N ALA A 61 2.89 18.36 -5.78
CA ALA A 61 1.80 19.28 -6.06
C ALA A 61 0.72 18.69 -6.99
N LEU A 62 1.10 17.83 -7.95
CA LEU A 62 0.17 17.12 -8.83
C LEU A 62 -0.67 16.07 -8.09
N PHE A 63 -0.10 15.43 -7.07
CA PHE A 63 -0.74 14.34 -6.34
C PHE A 63 -1.46 14.77 -5.04
N GLY A 64 -1.54 16.06 -4.73
CA GLY A 64 -2.26 16.57 -3.55
C GLY A 64 -1.39 16.98 -2.35
N GLY A 65 -0.07 17.08 -2.55
CA GLY A 65 0.88 17.65 -1.60
C GLY A 65 1.86 16.65 -0.98
N ALA A 66 2.64 17.13 -0.01
CA ALA A 66 3.64 16.35 0.71
C ALA A 66 3.15 15.04 1.36
N PRO A 67 1.93 14.93 1.94
CA PRO A 67 1.53 13.67 2.61
C PRO A 67 1.34 12.51 1.62
N VAL A 68 0.93 12.79 0.39
CA VAL A 68 0.75 11.76 -0.64
C VAL A 68 2.11 11.23 -1.10
N LEU A 69 3.11 12.10 -1.25
CA LEU A 69 4.48 11.69 -1.57
C LEU A 69 5.07 10.80 -0.47
N ALA A 70 4.83 11.13 0.80
CA ALA A 70 5.28 10.32 1.93
C ALA A 70 4.64 8.91 1.92
N GLY A 71 3.36 8.80 1.56
CA GLY A 71 2.68 7.53 1.37
C GLY A 71 3.29 6.70 0.23
N VAL A 72 3.54 7.32 -0.93
CA VAL A 72 4.17 6.66 -2.09
C VAL A 72 5.59 6.19 -1.76
N CYS A 73 6.40 7.01 -1.11
CA CYS A 73 7.74 6.63 -0.67
C CYS A 73 7.70 5.48 0.35
N SER A 74 6.77 5.52 1.30
CA SER A 74 6.62 4.45 2.30
C SER A 74 6.19 3.13 1.65
N ALA A 75 5.27 3.18 0.67
CA ALA A 75 4.87 2.01 -0.11
C ALA A 75 6.02 1.45 -0.95
N ALA A 76 6.85 2.30 -1.56
CA ALA A 76 8.04 1.87 -2.29
C ALA A 76 9.06 1.17 -1.38
N VAL A 77 9.33 1.72 -0.19
CA VAL A 77 10.23 1.10 0.79
C VAL A 77 9.67 -0.22 1.30
N ALA A 78 8.36 -0.29 1.58
CA ALA A 78 7.69 -1.54 1.95
C ALA A 78 7.77 -2.58 0.83
N GLY A 79 7.58 -2.18 -0.42
CA GLY A 79 7.74 -3.06 -1.59
C GLY A 79 9.17 -3.60 -1.73
N VAL A 80 10.19 -2.76 -1.50
CA VAL A 80 11.60 -3.19 -1.49
C VAL A 80 11.87 -4.16 -0.34
N ALA A 81 11.39 -3.88 0.86
CA ALA A 81 11.57 -4.75 2.02
C ALA A 81 10.90 -6.12 1.81
N LEU A 82 9.68 -6.13 1.29
CA LEU A 82 8.95 -7.36 0.96
C LEU A 82 9.61 -8.12 -0.20
N GLY A 83 10.16 -7.41 -1.21
CA GLY A 83 10.89 -8.00 -2.33
C GLY A 83 12.24 -8.60 -1.93
N TYR A 84 12.91 -8.04 -0.92
CA TYR A 84 14.15 -8.59 -0.36
C TYR A 84 13.90 -9.86 0.46
N LEU A 85 12.72 -9.97 1.08
CA LEU A 85 12.31 -11.15 1.85
C LEU A 85 11.74 -12.29 0.98
N ASN A 86 11.63 -12.10 -0.33
CA ASN A 86 11.15 -13.13 -1.24
C ASN A 86 12.31 -14.09 -1.62
N PRO A 87 12.23 -15.40 -1.32
CA PRO A 87 13.26 -16.36 -1.70
C PRO A 87 13.40 -16.55 -3.22
N GLU A 88 12.37 -16.23 -4.01
CA GLU A 88 12.35 -16.38 -5.47
C GLU A 88 13.18 -15.28 -6.18
N SER A 89 13.26 -14.07 -5.61
CA SER A 89 14.11 -13.00 -6.13
C SER A 89 15.59 -13.23 -5.82
N MET A 90 15.91 -13.97 -4.75
CA MET A 90 17.25 -14.53 -4.57
C MET A 90 17.57 -15.53 -5.68
N ASP A 91 16.66 -16.46 -5.99
CA ASP A 91 16.88 -17.49 -7.02
C ASP A 91 17.03 -16.91 -8.44
N MET A 92 16.41 -15.77 -8.74
CA MET A 92 16.58 -15.08 -10.03
C MET A 92 17.92 -14.30 -10.11
N LEU A 93 18.36 -13.70 -9.01
CA LEU A 93 19.66 -13.00 -8.92
C LEU A 93 20.82 -13.99 -8.87
N THR A 94 20.69 -15.04 -8.05
CA THR A 94 21.66 -16.11 -7.92
C THR A 94 21.61 -17.02 -9.14
N GLY A 95 20.47 -17.36 -9.72
CA GLY A 95 20.37 -18.15 -10.95
C GLY A 95 20.93 -17.43 -12.18
N GLY A 96 20.82 -16.10 -12.26
CA GLY A 96 21.44 -15.30 -13.30
C GLY A 96 22.97 -15.16 -13.17
N LEU A 97 23.50 -15.17 -11.93
CA LEU A 97 24.94 -15.13 -11.65
C LEU A 97 25.57 -16.53 -11.58
N ALA A 98 24.83 -17.53 -11.10
CA ALA A 98 25.22 -18.93 -10.97
C ALA A 98 25.06 -19.67 -12.30
N GLY A 99 24.12 -19.28 -13.16
CA GLY A 99 24.04 -19.83 -14.52
C GLY A 99 25.28 -19.50 -15.37
N ASP A 100 25.98 -18.41 -15.07
CA ASP A 100 27.19 -17.98 -15.78
C ASP A 100 28.49 -18.32 -15.01
N VAL A 101 28.45 -18.44 -13.67
CA VAL A 101 29.62 -18.75 -12.83
C VAL A 101 29.69 -20.21 -12.36
N THR A 102 28.56 -20.92 -12.29
CA THR A 102 28.49 -22.33 -11.92
C THR A 102 27.69 -23.08 -12.97
N GLY A 103 28.39 -23.54 -14.01
CA GLY A 103 27.93 -24.70 -14.76
C GLY A 103 27.63 -25.82 -13.77
N ALA A 104 26.37 -25.97 -13.41
CA ALA A 104 25.88 -26.98 -12.50
C ALA A 104 25.86 -28.33 -13.23
N GLU A 105 27.03 -28.82 -13.63
CA GLU A 105 27.26 -30.26 -13.64
C GLU A 105 27.66 -30.64 -12.22
N THR A 106 26.69 -31.15 -11.47
CA THR A 106 26.99 -31.88 -10.23
C THR A 106 27.73 -33.16 -10.62
N ILE A 107 29.05 -33.07 -10.77
CA ILE A 107 29.92 -34.23 -10.96
C ILE A 107 30.05 -34.89 -9.59
N ASP A 108 29.58 -36.13 -9.51
CA ASP A 108 29.77 -37.00 -8.35
C ASP A 108 31.26 -37.38 -8.24
N LEU A 109 31.95 -36.82 -7.24
CA LEU A 109 33.41 -36.94 -7.06
C LEU A 109 33.82 -38.00 -6.04
N PHE A 110 32.89 -38.74 -5.43
CA PHE A 110 33.24 -39.76 -4.43
C PHE A 110 32.47 -41.08 -4.61
N PRO A 111 32.78 -41.87 -5.64
CA PRO A 111 32.11 -43.16 -5.90
C PRO A 111 32.58 -44.32 -4.99
N SER A 112 32.96 -44.11 -3.72
CA SER A 112 33.57 -45.20 -2.91
C SER A 112 33.43 -45.09 -1.38
N THR A 113 32.32 -44.60 -0.83
CA THR A 113 32.08 -44.72 0.63
C THR A 113 31.52 -46.09 1.03
N ASP A 114 30.96 -46.86 0.10
CA ASP A 114 30.43 -48.22 0.37
C ASP A 114 31.52 -49.25 0.67
N PHE A 115 32.75 -49.04 0.17
CA PHE A 115 33.88 -49.95 0.42
C PHE A 115 34.29 -49.96 1.90
N LEU A 116 34.26 -48.81 2.59
CA LEU A 116 34.66 -48.70 4.00
C LEU A 116 33.61 -49.26 4.98
N ALA A 117 32.36 -49.38 4.56
CA ALA A 117 31.27 -49.87 5.40
C ALA A 117 31.18 -51.41 5.42
N THR A 118 31.77 -52.11 4.44
CA THR A 118 31.58 -53.57 4.29
C THR A 118 32.68 -54.43 4.91
N GLU A 119 33.78 -53.86 5.39
CA GLU A 119 34.92 -54.59 5.97
C GLU A 119 35.27 -54.16 7.41
N GLY A 120 34.23 -53.91 8.21
CA GLY A 120 34.29 -53.78 9.68
C GLY A 120 33.59 -54.92 10.40
#